data_AF-A0A975FP36-F1
#
_entry.id   AF-A0A975FP36-F1
#
_cell.length_a   1.000
_cell.length_b   1.000
_cell.length_c   1.000
_cell.angle_alpha   90.00
_cell.angle_beta   90.00
_cell.angle_gamma   90.00
#
_symmetry.space_group_name_H-M   'P 1'
#
loop_
_entity.id
_entity.type
_entity.pdbx_description
1 polymer ?
#
loop_
_entity_poly.entity_id
_entity_poly.type
_entity_poly.pdbx_seq_one_letter_code
_entity_poly.pdbx_strand_id
1 'polypeptide(L)' 'MARGERVCGPQPAPFTDDPEAALEALRRLDGIEATWVIPGHGPAWSGGVAEAVRTVEQAAARA' A
#
# COMPACT_ATOMS: atom_id res chain seq x y z
N MET A 1 12.80 -25.28 5.26
CA MET A 1 11.92 -24.13 5.55
C MET A 1 12.35 -22.96 4.68
N ALA A 2 11.75 -22.82 3.50
CA ALA A 2 12.04 -21.69 2.60
C ALA A 2 11.53 -20.40 3.27
N ARG A 3 12.40 -19.40 3.42
CA ARG A 3 11.99 -18.07 3.88
C ARG A 3 11.14 -17.46 2.77
N GLY A 4 9.82 -17.39 2.98
CA GLY A 4 8.93 -16.63 2.09
C GLY A 4 9.46 -15.21 1.95
N GLU A 5 9.54 -14.73 0.71
CA GLU A 5 9.95 -13.37 0.37
C GLU A 5 9.14 -12.38 1.23
N ARG A 6 9.80 -11.66 2.14
CA ARG A 6 9.13 -10.63 2.91
C ARG A 6 8.92 -9.43 2.01
N VAL A 7 7.71 -9.28 1.50
CA VAL A 7 7.32 -8.04 0.84
C VAL A 7 7.41 -6.90 1.87
N CYS A 8 8.17 -5.87 1.55
CA CYS A 8 8.48 -4.77 2.46
C CYS A 8 7.77 -3.50 2.00
N GLY A 9 6.97 -2.89 2.87
CA GLY A 9 6.24 -1.65 2.60
C GLY A 9 4.72 -1.83 2.46
N PRO A 10 3.97 -0.75 2.21
CA PRO A 10 2.53 -0.79 1.99
C PRO A 10 2.14 -1.75 0.87
N GLN A 11 1.06 -2.51 1.06
CA GLN A 11 0.59 -3.54 0.11
C GLN A 11 -0.93 -3.43 -0.09
N PRO A 12 -1.45 -3.87 -1.26
CA PRO A 12 -2.88 -4.11 -1.43
C PRO A 12 -3.37 -5.13 -0.41
N ALA A 13 -4.61 -4.96 0.08
CA ALA A 13 -5.20 -5.94 0.97
C ALA A 13 -5.53 -7.24 0.19
N PRO A 14 -5.15 -8.42 0.70
CA PRO A 14 -5.27 -9.69 -0.04
C PRO A 14 -6.71 -10.20 -0.19
N PHE A 15 -7.67 -9.58 0.50
CA PHE A 15 -9.10 -9.93 0.52
C PHE A 15 -9.96 -8.70 0.19
N THR A 16 -9.51 -7.89 -0.77
CA THR A 16 -10.28 -6.74 -1.28
C THR A 16 -11.37 -7.24 -2.22
N ASP A 17 -12.63 -6.86 -1.97
CA ASP A 17 -13.79 -7.27 -2.80
C ASP A 17 -13.66 -6.78 -4.26
N ASP A 18 -13.26 -5.53 -4.46
CA ASP A 18 -13.00 -4.91 -5.77
C ASP A 18 -11.62 -4.23 -5.76
N PRO A 19 -10.58 -4.88 -6.31
CA PRO A 19 -9.22 -4.34 -6.33
C PRO A 19 -9.08 -3.03 -7.12
N GLU A 20 -9.83 -2.87 -8.21
CA GLU A 20 -9.74 -1.69 -9.07
C GLU A 20 -10.35 -0.47 -8.38
N ALA A 21 -11.55 -0.63 -7.82
CA ALA A 21 -12.20 0.42 -7.04
C ALA A 21 -11.40 0.81 -5.80
N ALA A 22 -10.70 -0.14 -5.17
CA ALA A 22 -9.82 0.14 -4.04
C ALA A 22 -8.60 0.98 -4.44
N LEU A 23 -7.97 0.70 -5.59
CA LEU A 23 -6.87 1.52 -6.10
C LEU A 23 -7.35 2.92 -6.49
N GLU A 24 -8.54 3.05 -7.09
CA GLU A 24 -9.13 4.36 -7.37
C GLU A 24 -9.40 5.16 -6.09
N ALA A 25 -9.94 4.50 -5.05
CA ALA A 25 -10.14 5.13 -3.76
C ALA A 25 -8.82 5.58 -3.11
N LEU A 26 -7.75 4.80 -3.28
CA LEU A 26 -6.43 5.11 -2.73
C LEU A 26 -5.84 6.39 -3.36
N ARG A 27 -6.05 6.62 -4.66
CA ARG A 27 -5.63 7.86 -5.36
C ARG A 27 -6.26 9.12 -4.79
N ARG A 28 -7.39 9.03 -4.08
CA ARG A 28 -8.01 10.18 -3.41
C ARG A 28 -7.17 10.72 -2.25
N LEU A 29 -6.15 9.98 -1.82
CA LEU A 29 -5.18 10.43 -0.81
C LEU A 29 -4.08 11.32 -1.42
N ASP A 30 -4.03 11.48 -2.74
CA ASP A 30 -3.09 12.39 -3.39
C ASP A 30 -3.27 13.82 -2.88
N GLY A 31 -2.15 14.47 -2.57
CA GLY A 31 -2.12 15.82 -1.99
C GLY A 31 -2.22 15.87 -0.46
N ILE A 32 -2.41 14.74 0.23
CA ILE A 32 -2.29 14.70 1.70
C ILE A 32 -0.81 14.75 2.09
N GLU A 33 -0.41 15.83 2.74
CA GLU A 33 0.93 16.01 3.28
C GLU A 33 1.04 15.41 4.69
N ALA A 34 1.28 14.10 4.77
CA ALA A 34 1.59 13.41 6.02
C ALA A 34 2.82 12.52 5.85
N THR A 35 3.73 12.57 6.83
CA THR A 35 4.96 11.75 6.85
C THR A 35 4.66 10.29 7.20
N TRP A 36 3.72 10.07 8.12
CA TRP A 36 3.41 8.75 8.66
C TRP A 36 2.10 8.19 8.13
N VAL A 37 2.15 6.97 7.61
CA VAL A 37 0.98 6.16 7.24
C VAL A 37 0.95 4.93 8.12
N ILE A 38 -0.19 4.69 8.77
CA ILE A 38 -0.39 3.53 9.65
C ILE A 38 -1.29 2.54 8.91
N PRO A 39 -0.73 1.48 8.30
CA PRO A 39 -1.53 0.50 7.57
C PRO A 39 -2.32 -0.40 8.54
N GLY A 40 -3.36 -1.06 8.04
CA GLY A 40 -4.10 -2.04 8.83
C GLY A 40 -3.24 -3.23 9.28
N HIS A 41 -2.21 -3.59 8.50
CA HIS A 41 -1.25 -4.66 8.79
C HIS A 41 0.18 -4.23 8.46
N GLY A 42 1.14 -4.74 9.23
CA GLY A 42 2.56 -4.44 9.06
C GLY A 42 3.04 -3.22 9.86
N PRO A 43 4.30 -2.82 9.68
CA PRO A 43 4.89 -1.70 10.39
C PRO A 43 4.35 -0.36 9.89
N ALA A 44 4.44 0.67 10.74
CA ALA A 44 4.20 2.06 10.33
C ALA A 44 5.17 2.46 9.20
N TRP A 45 4.68 3.30 8.29
CA TRP A 45 5.41 3.77 7.12
C TRP A 45 5.74 5.26 7.26
N SER A 46 7.00 5.65 7.07
CA SER A 46 7.49 7.03 7.19
C SER A 46 7.84 7.71 5.86
N GLY A 47 7.66 7.03 4.73
CA GLY A 47 7.96 7.59 3.39
C GLY A 47 6.92 8.59 2.90
N GLY A 48 5.89 8.89 3.70
CA GLY A 48 4.78 9.76 3.35
C GLY A 48 3.67 9.11 2.52
N VAL A 49 2.54 9.81 2.42
CA VAL A 49 1.33 9.32 1.75
C VAL A 49 1.56 9.05 0.27
N ALA A 50 2.14 10.01 -0.47
CA ALA A 50 2.39 9.85 -1.90
C ALA A 50 3.24 8.60 -2.20
N GLU A 51 4.26 8.33 -1.39
CA GLU A 51 5.08 7.13 -1.57
C GLU A 51 4.33 5.84 -1.19
N ALA A 52 3.48 5.91 -0.16
CA ALA A 52 2.65 4.77 0.21
C ALA A 52 1.70 4.39 -0.94
N VAL A 53 1.01 5.37 -1.55
CA VAL A 53 0.12 5.13 -2.71
C VAL A 53 0.89 4.52 -3.86
N ARG A 54 2.02 5.12 -4.27
CA ARG A 54 2.87 4.59 -5.34
C ARG A 54 3.34 3.16 -5.07
N THR A 55 3.72 2.86 -3.83
CA THR A 55 4.19 1.51 -3.45
C THR A 55 3.08 0.47 -3.58
N VAL A 56 1.85 0.81 -3.15
CA VAL A 56 0.69 -0.08 -3.27
C VAL A 56 0.34 -0.33 -4.74
N GLU A 57 0.32 0.72 -5.58
CA GLU A 57 0.03 0.57 -7.01
C GLU A 57 1.07 -0.31 -7.72
N GLN A 58 2.35 -0.14 -7.41
CA GLN A 58 3.42 -0.97 -7.98
C GLN A 58 3.32 -2.43 -7.53
N ALA A 59 2.91 -2.67 -6.28
CA ALA A 59 2.69 -4.02 -5.76
C ALA A 59 1.47 -4.66 -6.43
N ALA A 60 0.38 -3.92 -6.61
CA ALA A 60 -0.82 -4.40 -7.31
C ALA A 60 -0.52 -4.77 -8.78
N ALA A 61 0.31 -4.00 -9.48
CA ALA A 61 0.70 -4.29 -10.86
C ALA A 61 1.59 -5.54 -11.02
N ARG A 62 2.12 -6.09 -9.92
CA ARG A 62 2.94 -7.31 -9.91
C ARG A 62 2.17 -8.55 -9.47
N ALA A 63 0.97 -8.38 -8.92
CA ALA A 63 0.09 -9.45 -8.49
C ALA A 63 -0.69 -10.02 -9.68
#